data_AF-A0A553DKN5-F1
#
_entry.id   AF-A0A553DKN5-F1
#
_cell.length_a   1.000
_cell.length_b   1.000
_cell.length_c   1.000
_cell.angle_alpha   90.00
_cell.angle_beta   90.00
_cell.angle_gamma   90.00
#
_symmetry.space_group_name_H-M   'P 1'
#
loop_
_entity.id
_entity.type
_entity.pdbx_description
1 polymer ?
#
loop_
_entity_poly.entity_id
_entity_poly.type
_entity_poly.pdbx_seq_one_letter_code
_entity_poly.pdbx_strand_id
1 'polypeptide(L)'
;MRPFEDKENIFEISNSQDSGRVEVLVGEYTKENEIEKIHFKMKFIHNDPRMKNSERIFEITENSLSYIVKMSTQNTPEHQQHLKSLLKKIK
;
A
#
# COMPACT_ATOMS: atom_id res chain seq x y z
N MET A 1 -0.51 16.50 19.77
CA MET A 1 -0.84 15.71 18.55
C MET A 1 -2.11 16.32 17.97
N ARG A 2 -2.07 16.93 16.79
CA ARG A 2 -3.29 17.47 16.17
C ARG A 2 -4.10 16.31 15.59
N PRO A 3 -5.42 16.24 15.79
CA PRO A 3 -6.24 15.26 15.11
C PRO A 3 -6.08 15.47 13.60
N PHE A 4 -5.89 14.37 12.87
CA PHE A 4 -5.91 14.39 11.42
C PHE A 4 -7.32 14.82 11.02
N GLU A 5 -7.47 15.87 10.22
CA GLU A 5 -8.75 16.18 9.58
C GLU A 5 -9.24 14.90 8.88
N ASP A 6 -10.47 14.48 9.19
CA ASP A 6 -11.13 13.34 8.56
C ASP A 6 -11.32 13.63 7.07
N LYS A 7 -10.28 13.36 6.29
CA LYS A 7 -10.36 13.38 4.83
C LYS A 7 -11.12 12.12 4.42
N GLU A 8 -12.32 12.30 3.90
CA GLU A 8 -13.07 11.22 3.28
C GLU A 8 -12.20 10.46 2.28
N ASN A 9 -12.33 9.14 2.24
CA ASN A 9 -11.59 8.23 1.36
C ASN A 9 -10.07 8.17 1.57
N ILE A 10 -9.54 8.73 2.66
CA ILE A 10 -8.13 8.56 3.04
C ILE A 10 -8.00 7.53 4.17
N PHE A 11 -7.16 6.54 3.96
CA PHE A 11 -6.90 5.45 4.89
C PHE A 11 -5.43 5.45 5.30
N GLU A 12 -5.12 5.11 6.55
CA GLU A 12 -3.74 4.89 7.00
C GLU A 12 -3.60 3.44 7.47
N ILE A 13 -2.53 2.78 7.00
CA ILE A 13 -2.16 1.45 7.48
C ILE A 13 -0.77 1.52 8.12
N SER A 14 -0.66 0.93 9.31
CA SER A 14 0.60 0.69 9.99
C SER A 14 0.92 -0.80 9.91
N ASN A 15 2.08 -1.13 9.36
CA ASN A 15 2.52 -2.50 9.14
C ASN A 15 3.88 -2.74 9.79
N SER A 16 3.93 -3.70 10.71
CA SER A 16 5.15 -4.22 11.33
C SER A 16 5.47 -5.59 10.74
N GLN A 17 6.66 -5.75 10.19
CA GLN A 17 7.09 -7.01 9.57
C GLN A 17 8.03 -7.79 10.49
N ASP A 18 8.04 -9.10 10.32
CA ASP A 18 8.92 -10.06 11.02
C ASP A 18 10.41 -9.71 10.93
N SER A 19 10.83 -9.09 9.82
CA SER A 19 12.16 -8.51 9.63
C SER A 19 12.51 -7.32 10.55
N GLY A 20 11.60 -6.88 11.41
CA GLY A 20 11.75 -5.72 12.29
C GLY A 20 11.51 -4.38 11.59
N ARG A 21 11.06 -4.40 10.33
CA ARG A 21 10.73 -3.21 9.54
C ARG A 21 9.34 -2.69 9.92
N VAL A 22 9.20 -1.37 10.02
CA VAL A 22 7.91 -0.70 10.23
C VAL A 22 7.66 0.29 9.10
N GLU A 23 6.47 0.24 8.53
CA GLU A 23 6.01 1.20 7.53
C GLU A 23 4.63 1.75 7.88
N VAL A 24 4.43 3.05 7.59
CA VAL A 24 3.12 3.70 7.59
C VAL A 24 2.82 4.11 6.15
N LEU A 25 1.70 3.66 5.63
CA LEU A 25 1.24 3.98 4.30
C LEU A 25 -0.09 4.74 4.37
N VAL A 26 -0.23 5.79 3.56
CA VAL A 26 -1.48 6.53 3.40
C VAL A 26 -2.06 6.20 2.04
N GLY A 27 -3.31 5.77 2.03
CA GLY A 27 -4.02 5.33 0.85
C GLY A 27 -5.20 6.22 0.52
N GLU A 28 -5.41 6.39 -0.78
CA GLU A 28 -6.60 7.03 -1.32
C GLU A 28 -7.50 5.94 -1.91
N TYR A 29 -8.77 5.95 -1.50
CA TYR A 29 -9.80 5.07 -2.02
C TYR A 29 -10.51 5.73 -3.19
N THR A 30 -10.71 4.96 -4.24
CA THR A 30 -11.51 5.32 -5.41
C THR A 30 -12.38 4.14 -5.79
N LYS A 31 -13.63 4.40 -6.17
CA LYS A 31 -14.53 3.39 -6.72
C LYS A 31 -14.91 3.77 -8.14
N GLU A 32 -14.69 2.84 -9.08
CA GLU A 32 -15.10 2.98 -10.47
C GLU A 32 -15.91 1.73 -10.85
N ASN A 33 -17.22 1.89 -11.02
CA ASN A 33 -18.16 0.79 -11.21
C ASN A 33 -18.08 -0.24 -10.05
N GLU A 34 -17.82 -1.51 -10.39
CA GLU A 34 -17.68 -2.64 -9.46
C GLU A 34 -16.23 -2.88 -9.00
N ILE A 35 -15.31 -1.96 -9.34
CA ILE A 35 -13.90 -2.05 -8.96
C ILE A 35 -13.63 -1.01 -7.88
N GLU A 36 -13.30 -1.52 -6.70
CA GLU A 36 -12.84 -0.71 -5.58
C GLU A 36 -11.32 -0.72 -5.54
N LYS A 37 -10.71 0.46 -5.49
CA LYS A 37 -9.26 0.60 -5.53
C LYS A 37 -8.77 1.41 -4.35
N ILE A 38 -7.70 0.93 -3.73
CA ILE A 38 -6.96 1.70 -2.72
C ILE A 38 -5.50 1.75 -3.12
N HIS A 39 -4.99 2.97 -3.32
CA HIS A 39 -3.58 3.20 -3.64
C HIS A 39 -2.85 3.79 -2.43
N PHE A 40 -2.17 2.92 -1.68
CA PHE A 40 -1.32 3.29 -0.57
C PHE A 40 0.07 3.72 -1.04
N LYS A 41 0.55 4.84 -0.50
CA LYS A 41 1.90 5.36 -0.67
C LYS A 41 2.58 5.53 0.68
N MET A 42 3.89 5.29 0.70
CA MET A 42 4.69 5.41 1.91
C MET A 42 4.68 6.83 2.46
N LYS A 43 4.26 6.97 3.72
CA LYS A 43 4.39 8.18 4.53
C LYS A 43 5.61 8.09 5.44
N PHE A 44 5.87 6.90 5.97
CA PHE A 44 6.99 6.66 6.88
C PHE A 44 7.52 5.24 6.71
N ILE A 45 8.83 5.11 6.83
CA ILE A 45 9.50 3.83 6.96
C ILE A 45 10.62 3.93 7.97
N HIS A 46 10.79 2.89 8.77
CA HIS A 46 11.87 2.77 9.72
C HIS A 46 12.49 1.39 9.70
N ASN A 47 13.76 1.34 10.12
CA ASN A 47 14.56 0.11 10.19
C ASN A 47 14.73 -0.58 8.81
N ASP A 48 14.77 0.19 7.73
CA ASP A 48 15.18 -0.27 6.40
C ASP A 48 15.95 0.84 5.67
N PRO A 49 17.28 0.93 5.85
CA PRO A 49 18.07 2.02 5.28
C PRO A 49 18.15 2.00 3.75
N ARG A 50 17.79 0.88 3.10
CA ARG A 50 17.91 0.72 1.65
C ARG A 50 16.66 1.19 0.91
N MET A 51 15.49 1.15 1.57
CA MET A 51 14.22 1.48 0.96
C MET A 51 14.02 2.99 0.88
N LYS A 52 13.63 3.48 -0.29
CA LYS A 52 13.35 4.89 -0.54
C LYS A 52 11.85 5.18 -0.63
N ASN A 53 11.09 4.28 -1.25
CA ASN A 53 9.64 4.41 -1.38
C ASN A 53 8.99 3.02 -1.49
N SER A 54 7.75 2.93 -1.03
CA SER A 54 6.92 1.72 -1.02
C SER A 54 5.49 2.13 -1.41
N GLU A 55 4.90 1.42 -2.36
CA GLU A 55 3.50 1.60 -2.73
C GLU A 55 2.79 0.26 -2.77
N ARG A 56 1.51 0.27 -2.36
CA ARG A 56 0.63 -0.89 -2.44
C ARG A 56 -0.65 -0.47 -3.12
N ILE A 57 -0.98 -1.12 -4.21
CA ILE A 57 -2.21 -0.90 -4.95
C ILE A 57 -3.07 -2.13 -4.77
N PHE A 58 -4.23 -1.96 -4.17
CA PHE A 58 -5.23 -3.00 -4.04
C PHE A 58 -6.39 -2.71 -4.99
N GLU A 59 -6.83 -3.72 -5.72
CA GLU A 59 -8.06 -3.66 -6.52
C GLU A 59 -8.94 -4.83 -6.08
N ILE A 60 -10.14 -4.48 -5.62
CA ILE A 60 -11.13 -5.38 -5.05
C ILE A 60 -12.31 -5.42 -5.99
N THR A 61 -12.77 -6.63 -6.28
CA THR A 61 -14.04 -6.90 -6.93
C THR A 61 -14.85 -7.82 -6.03
N GLU A 62 -16.11 -8.09 -6.36
CA GLU A 62 -16.99 -8.97 -5.59
C GLU A 62 -16.34 -10.31 -5.19
N ASN A 63 -15.54 -10.88 -6.10
CA ASN A 63 -15.01 -12.24 -5.97
C ASN A 63 -13.49 -12.31 -5.81
N SER A 64 -12.78 -11.19 -5.88
CA SER A 64 -11.32 -11.22 -5.85
C SER A 64 -10.68 -9.98 -5.25
N LEU A 65 -9.47 -10.17 -4.75
CA LEU A 65 -8.57 -9.12 -4.31
C LEU A 65 -7.26 -9.29 -5.09
N SER A 66 -6.92 -8.32 -5.91
CA SER A 66 -5.58 -8.24 -6.51
C SER A 66 -4.76 -7.20 -5.77
N TYR A 67 -3.45 -7.43 -5.67
CA TYR A 67 -2.55 -6.41 -5.16
C TYR A 67 -1.23 -6.36 -5.91
N ILE A 68 -0.70 -5.15 -6.03
CA ILE A 68 0.62 -4.86 -6.59
C ILE A 68 1.43 -4.12 -5.53
N VAL A 69 2.66 -4.57 -5.30
CA VAL A 69 3.64 -3.85 -4.49
C VAL A 69 4.70 -3.27 -5.41
N LYS A 70 4.93 -1.96 -5.30
CA LYS A 70 6.04 -1.28 -5.97
C LYS A 70 7.01 -0.77 -4.93
N MET A 71 8.30 -0.95 -5.20
CA MET A 71 9.36 -0.54 -4.28
C MET A 71 10.47 0.13 -5.08
N SER A 72 11.09 1.14 -4.48
CA SER A 72 12.34 1.72 -4.96
C SER A 72 13.37 1.70 -3.84
N THR A 73 14.62 1.43 -4.22
CA THR A 73 15.76 1.41 -3.29
C THR A 73 16.75 2.51 -3.66
N GLN A 74 17.72 2.77 -2.79
CA GLN A 74 18.80 3.72 -3.10
C GLN A 74 19.56 3.36 -4.40
N ASN A 75 19.72 2.06 -4.68
CA ASN A 75 20.49 1.57 -5.83
C ASN A 75 19.61 1.25 -7.05
N THR A 76 18.29 1.30 -6.90
CA THR A 76 17.31 1.03 -7.96
C THR A 76 16.20 2.06 -7.83
N PRO A 77 16.41 3.30 -8.34
CA PRO A 77 15.51 4.42 -8.10
C PRO A 77 14.25 4.37 -8.95
N GLU A 78 14.26 3.59 -10.03
CA GLU A 78 13.08 3.33 -10.84
C GLU A 78 12.07 2.50 -10.02
N HIS A 79 10.82 2.95 -10.02
CA HIS A 79 9.74 2.37 -9.21
C HIS A 79 9.30 1.04 -9.82
N GLN A 80 10.02 -0.03 -9.49
CA GLN A 80 9.81 -1.33 -10.10
C GLN A 80 8.69 -2.09 -9.39
N GLN A 81 7.87 -2.78 -10.19
CA GLN A 81 6.87 -3.70 -9.68
C GLN A 81 7.58 -4.90 -9.03
N HIS A 82 7.46 -5.02 -7.71
CA HIS A 82 8.17 -6.03 -6.93
C HIS A 82 7.33 -7.30 -6.74
N LEU A 83 6.04 -7.15 -6.41
CA LEU A 83 5.13 -8.27 -6.17
C LEU A 83 3.78 -8.04 -6.85
N LYS A 84 3.16 -9.13 -7.33
CA LYS A 84 1.77 -9.16 -7.79
C LYS A 84 1.11 -10.45 -7.32
N SER A 85 -0.12 -10.35 -6.82
CA SER A 85 -0.92 -11.53 -6.48
C SER A 85 -2.40 -11.30 -6.74
N LEU A 86 -3.13 -12.40 -6.82
CA LEU A 86 -4.58 -12.45 -6.96
C LEU A 86 -5.14 -13.48 -5.97
N LEU A 87 -5.96 -13.00 -5.04
CA LEU A 87 -6.67 -13.81 -4.08
C LEU A 87 -8.14 -13.93 -4.52
N LYS A 88 -8.71 -15.12 -4.33
CA LYS A 88 -10.15 -15.34 -4.52
C LYS A 88 -10.84 -15.40 -3.16
N LYS A 89 -12.05 -14.85 -3.08
CA LYS A 89 -12.88 -14.96 -1.89
C LYS A 89 -13.19 -16.43 -1.62
N ILE A 90 -12.84 -16.90 -0.43
CA ILE A 90 -13.25 -18.23 0.04
C ILE A 90 -14.73 -18.15 0.42
N LYS A 91 -15.51 -19.13 -0.03
CA LYS A 91 -16.94 -19.22 0.28
C LYS A 91 -17.16 -19.72 1.69
#